data_AF-G8JRD3-F1
#
_entry.id   AF-G8JRD3-F1
#
_cell.length_a   1.000
_cell.length_b   1.000
_cell.length_c   1.000
_cell.angle_alpha   90.00
_cell.angle_beta   90.00
_cell.angle_gamma   90.00
#
_symmetry.space_group_name_H-M   'P 1'
#
loop_
_entity.id
_entity.type
_entity.pdbx_description
1 polymer ?
#
loop_
_entity_poly.entity_id
_entity_poly.type
_entity_poly.pdbx_seq_one_letter_code
_entity_poly.pdbx_strand_id
1 'polypeptide(L)'
;MLSSRLFHTSGVMLRISNTQFRVIPKPTEQIPDVNTFLSKIGRKCDEFTDKFENKWENLFGWDSRILKDKGIPVSQRKYILLQVEKLRKNEPVHEIKLGKKSFFGGERKRKETIAKWRAEQRNSK
;
A
#
# COMPACT_ATOMS: atom_id res chain seq x y z
N MET A 1 2.29 51.30 20.29
CA MET A 1 1.53 50.10 20.71
C MET A 1 1.72 49.01 19.66
N LEU A 2 2.63 48.08 19.89
CA LEU A 2 2.83 46.91 19.03
C LEU A 2 2.52 45.67 19.86
N SER A 3 1.28 45.20 19.72
CA SER A 3 0.81 43.95 20.33
C SER A 3 1.52 42.79 19.62
N SER A 4 2.51 42.20 20.29
CA SER A 4 3.15 40.96 19.86
C SER A 4 2.14 39.84 19.98
N ARG A 5 1.57 39.42 18.84
CA ARG A 5 0.74 38.21 18.77
C ARG A 5 1.61 37.00 19.08
N LEU A 6 1.53 36.48 20.29
CA LEU A 6 2.08 35.18 20.67
C LEU A 6 1.26 34.11 19.94
N PHE A 7 1.75 33.65 18.79
CA PHE A 7 1.28 32.39 18.23
C PHE A 7 1.83 31.25 19.08
N HIS A 8 1.18 31.00 20.21
CA HIS A 8 1.34 29.79 21.01
C HIS A 8 0.64 28.64 20.28
N THR A 9 1.33 27.99 19.35
CA THR A 9 0.93 26.67 18.89
C THR A 9 1.55 25.63 19.81
N SER A 10 1.14 25.61 21.08
CA SER A 10 1.32 24.43 21.93
C SER A 10 0.38 23.33 21.43
N GLY A 11 0.70 22.81 20.26
CA GLY A 11 0.05 21.67 19.63
C GLY A 11 1.02 20.51 19.61
N VAL A 12 1.57 20.11 20.76
CA VAL A 12 1.95 18.70 20.92
C VAL A 12 0.64 17.95 20.96
N MET A 13 0.00 17.77 19.79
CA MET A 13 -1.09 16.85 19.65
C MET A 13 -0.53 15.50 20.08
N LEU A 14 -1.10 14.98 21.17
CA LEU A 14 -0.92 13.62 21.64
C LEU A 14 -0.79 12.73 20.40
N ARG A 15 0.39 12.10 20.23
CA ARG A 15 0.45 10.91 19.39
C ARG A 15 -0.57 9.97 19.99
N ILE A 16 -1.71 9.83 19.32
CA ILE A 16 -2.75 8.88 19.69
C ILE A 16 -2.07 7.52 19.68
N SER A 17 -1.61 7.08 20.85
CA SER A 17 -1.13 5.74 21.10
C SER A 17 -2.37 4.88 21.06
N ASN A 18 -2.76 4.47 19.85
CA ASN A 18 -3.87 3.56 19.65
C ASN A 18 -3.39 2.16 20.10
N THR A 19 -3.27 1.98 21.41
CA THR A 19 -2.76 0.76 22.06
C THR A 19 -3.64 -0.44 21.78
N GLN A 20 -4.94 -0.22 21.50
CA GLN A 20 -5.91 -1.25 21.16
C GLN A 20 -5.60 -1.95 19.83
N PHE A 21 -5.00 -1.28 18.85
CA PHE A 21 -4.66 -1.87 17.55
C PHE A 21 -3.26 -2.49 17.51
N ARG A 22 -2.51 -2.50 18.62
CA ARG A 22 -1.23 -3.25 18.70
C ARG A 22 -1.42 -4.72 19.03
N VAL A 23 -2.64 -5.16 19.33
CA VAL A 23 -2.93 -6.59 19.52
C VAL A 23 -2.65 -7.30 18.20
N ILE A 24 -1.77 -8.29 18.26
CA ILE A 24 -1.43 -9.13 17.12
C ILE A 24 -2.62 -10.08 16.91
N PRO A 25 -3.35 -9.99 15.78
CA PRO A 25 -4.45 -10.89 15.51
C PRO A 25 -3.91 -12.30 15.32
N LYS A 26 -4.69 -13.31 15.73
CA LYS A 26 -4.35 -14.71 15.48
C LYS A 26 -4.43 -15.01 13.98
N PRO A 27 -3.60 -15.92 13.44
CA PRO A 27 -3.74 -16.38 12.07
C PRO A 27 -5.14 -16.94 11.81
N THR A 28 -5.64 -16.73 10.59
CA THR A 28 -6.96 -17.22 10.17
C THR A 28 -6.78 -18.41 9.24
N GLU A 29 -7.78 -19.27 9.10
CA GLU A 29 -7.71 -20.42 8.17
C GLU A 29 -7.37 -19.99 6.73
N GLN A 30 -7.85 -18.81 6.32
CA GLN A 30 -7.57 -18.26 4.99
C GLN A 30 -6.18 -17.62 4.84
N ILE A 31 -5.54 -17.25 5.96
CA ILE A 31 -4.24 -16.57 6.01
C ILE A 31 -3.47 -17.13 7.22
N PRO A 32 -2.88 -18.32 7.09
CA PRO A 32 -2.12 -18.95 8.16
C PRO A 32 -0.72 -18.31 8.32
N ASP A 33 -0.09 -17.91 7.21
CA ASP A 33 1.32 -17.50 7.19
C ASP A 33 1.53 -16.11 6.56
N VAL A 34 2.68 -15.50 6.84
CA VAL A 34 3.09 -14.22 6.23
C VAL A 34 3.23 -14.35 4.71
N ASN A 35 3.77 -15.46 4.20
CA ASN A 35 3.89 -15.69 2.77
C ASN A 35 2.51 -15.68 2.09
N THR A 36 1.56 -16.41 2.66
CA THR A 36 0.18 -16.44 2.17
C THR A 36 -0.48 -15.05 2.20
N PHE A 37 -0.20 -14.26 3.24
CA PHE A 37 -0.68 -12.87 3.33
C PHE A 37 -0.11 -12.00 2.21
N LEU A 38 1.21 -12.04 2.00
CA LEU A 38 1.89 -11.21 0.99
C LEU A 38 1.43 -11.56 -0.43
N SER A 39 1.28 -12.85 -0.74
CA SER A 39 0.71 -13.29 -2.02
C SER A 39 -0.76 -12.90 -2.18
N LYS A 40 -1.57 -12.94 -1.11
CA LYS A 40 -3.00 -12.57 -1.17
C LYS A 40 -3.21 -11.07 -1.45
N ILE A 41 -2.35 -10.20 -0.93
CA ILE A 41 -2.46 -8.74 -1.16
C ILE A 41 -1.93 -8.31 -2.53
N GLY A 42 -1.08 -9.12 -3.18
CA GLY A 42 -0.55 -8.89 -4.52
C GLY A 42 0.38 -7.67 -4.62
N ARG A 43 0.29 -6.91 -5.73
CA ARG A 43 1.16 -5.74 -6.01
C ARG A 43 2.67 -6.02 -5.89
N LYS A 44 3.10 -7.22 -6.26
CA LYS A 44 4.50 -7.69 -6.16
C LYS A 44 5.03 -7.67 -4.71
N CYS A 45 4.19 -7.88 -3.71
CA CYS A 45 4.64 -7.95 -2.32
C CYS A 45 5.28 -9.31 -1.97
N ASP A 46 5.06 -10.31 -2.81
CA ASP A 46 5.59 -11.68 -2.74
C ASP A 46 7.12 -11.72 -2.76
N GLU A 47 7.77 -10.72 -3.38
CA GLU A 47 9.23 -10.60 -3.45
C GLU A 47 9.89 -10.29 -2.08
N PHE A 48 9.11 -9.88 -1.07
CA PHE A 48 9.64 -9.50 0.24
C PHE A 48 9.46 -10.57 1.32
N THR A 49 8.98 -11.76 0.98
CA THR A 49 8.76 -12.88 1.91
C THR A 49 10.02 -13.21 2.71
N ASP A 50 11.18 -13.27 2.02
CA ASP A 50 12.48 -13.51 2.63
C ASP A 50 12.83 -12.48 3.71
N LYS A 51 12.42 -11.22 3.53
CA LYS A 51 12.73 -10.14 4.46
C LYS A 51 12.00 -10.28 5.79
N PHE A 52 10.81 -10.87 5.79
CA PHE A 52 9.99 -11.06 6.99
C PHE A 52 10.28 -12.37 7.74
N GLU A 53 11.15 -13.23 7.19
CA GLU A 53 11.53 -14.53 7.78
C GLU A 53 10.32 -15.43 8.08
N ASN A 54 9.20 -15.24 7.37
CA ASN A 54 7.89 -15.89 7.61
C ASN A 54 7.35 -15.80 9.05
N LYS A 55 7.80 -14.83 9.85
CA LYS A 55 7.35 -14.66 11.24
C LYS A 55 6.13 -13.74 11.29
N TRP A 56 5.00 -14.27 11.78
CA TRP A 56 3.75 -13.51 11.92
C TRP A 56 3.92 -12.25 12.78
N GLU A 57 4.68 -12.36 13.87
CA GLU A 57 4.95 -11.23 14.78
C GLU A 57 5.68 -10.06 14.09
N ASN A 58 6.62 -10.36 13.18
CA ASN A 58 7.35 -9.33 12.43
C ASN A 58 6.41 -8.52 11.53
N LEU A 59 5.41 -9.16 10.92
CA LEU A 59 4.46 -8.51 10.04
C LEU A 59 3.63 -7.43 10.76
N PHE A 60 3.19 -7.71 11.99
CA PHE A 60 2.37 -6.79 12.78
C PHE A 60 3.19 -5.86 13.66
N GLY A 61 4.41 -6.27 14.04
CA GLY A 61 5.29 -5.50 14.91
C GLY A 61 6.08 -4.40 14.20
N TRP A 62 6.34 -4.54 12.90
CA TRP A 62 7.22 -3.61 12.19
C TRP A 62 6.54 -2.30 11.78
N ASP A 63 7.23 -1.22 12.13
CA ASP A 63 6.87 0.13 11.72
C ASP A 63 7.40 0.47 10.33
N SER A 64 6.88 1.56 9.76
CA SER A 64 7.33 2.09 8.47
C SER A 64 8.83 2.42 8.39
N ARG A 65 9.48 2.69 9.53
CA ARG A 65 10.93 2.95 9.59
C ARG A 65 11.72 1.64 9.41
N ILE A 66 11.35 0.61 10.15
CA ILE A 66 11.97 -0.72 10.05
C ILE A 66 11.83 -1.27 8.62
N LEU A 67 10.64 -1.13 8.02
CA LEU A 67 10.40 -1.55 6.64
C LEU A 67 11.23 -0.76 5.61
N LYS A 68 11.57 0.50 5.91
CA LYS A 68 12.49 1.29 5.08
C LYS A 68 13.91 0.74 5.19
N ASP A 69 14.37 0.42 6.39
CA ASP A 69 15.72 -0.09 6.64
C ASP A 69 15.92 -1.48 6.02
N LYS A 70 14.86 -2.31 5.99
CA LYS A 70 14.82 -3.58 5.24
C LYS A 70 14.75 -3.38 3.71
N GLY A 71 14.75 -2.15 3.21
CA GLY A 71 14.80 -1.84 1.78
C GLY A 71 13.50 -2.15 1.02
N ILE A 72 12.33 -2.06 1.66
CA ILE A 72 11.04 -2.15 0.97
C ILE A 72 10.69 -0.78 0.40
N PRO A 73 10.26 -0.66 -0.87
CA PRO A 73 9.96 0.64 -1.47
C PRO A 73 8.71 1.27 -0.84
N VAL A 74 8.60 2.59 -0.99
CA VAL A 74 7.60 3.41 -0.29
C VAL A 74 6.15 2.98 -0.59
N SER A 75 5.85 2.64 -1.85
CA SER A 75 4.50 2.26 -2.30
C SER A 75 4.02 0.96 -1.65
N GLN A 76 4.87 -0.07 -1.68
CA GLN A 76 4.58 -1.37 -1.07
C GLN A 76 4.53 -1.28 0.44
N ARG A 77 5.45 -0.53 1.06
CA ARG A 77 5.42 -0.30 2.51
C ARG A 77 4.09 0.30 2.99
N LYS A 78 3.61 1.37 2.32
CA LYS A 78 2.31 1.98 2.65
C LYS A 78 1.16 0.99 2.47
N TYR A 79 1.23 0.18 1.42
CA TYR A 79 0.19 -0.79 1.09
C TYR A 79 0.15 -1.97 2.09
N ILE A 80 1.31 -2.53 2.46
CA ILE A 80 1.41 -3.60 3.46
C ILE A 80 0.83 -3.12 4.79
N LEU A 81 1.25 -1.95 5.28
CA LEU A 81 0.73 -1.39 6.54
C LEU A 81 -0.78 -1.14 6.49
N LEU A 82 -1.31 -0.68 5.35
CA LEU A 82 -2.75 -0.54 5.17
C LEU A 82 -3.47 -1.89 5.29
N GLN A 83 -2.95 -2.94 4.64
CA GLN A 83 -3.57 -4.27 4.66
C GLN A 83 -3.45 -4.95 6.03
N VAL A 84 -2.35 -4.71 6.75
CA VAL A 84 -2.17 -5.16 8.14
C VAL A 84 -3.21 -4.51 9.05
N GLU A 85 -3.43 -3.20 8.91
CA GLU A 85 -4.49 -2.49 9.65
C GLU A 85 -5.89 -2.99 9.30
N LYS A 86 -6.16 -3.34 8.03
CA LYS A 86 -7.41 -3.98 7.63
C LYS A 86 -7.62 -5.33 8.30
N LEU A 87 -6.56 -6.15 8.34
CA LEU A 87 -6.60 -7.44 9.01
C LEU A 87 -6.89 -7.28 10.51
N ARG A 88 -6.28 -6.29 11.17
CA ARG A 88 -6.58 -5.94 12.58
C ARG A 88 -8.04 -5.55 12.81
N LYS A 89 -8.67 -4.91 11.83
CA LYS A 89 -10.09 -4.49 11.88
C LYS A 89 -11.06 -5.58 11.44
N ASN A 90 -10.57 -6.77 11.10
CA ASN A 90 -11.36 -7.85 10.50
C ASN A 90 -12.03 -7.45 9.16
N GLU A 91 -11.42 -6.52 8.42
CA GLU A 91 -11.83 -6.18 7.07
C GLU A 91 -11.27 -7.20 6.06
N PRO A 92 -11.95 -7.45 4.93
CA PRO A 92 -11.49 -8.42 3.94
C PRO A 92 -10.19 -7.99 3.27
N VAL A 93 -9.14 -8.80 3.43
CA VAL A 93 -7.83 -8.61 2.80
C VAL A 93 -7.82 -9.25 1.41
N HIS A 94 -7.62 -8.43 0.38
CA HIS A 94 -7.51 -8.85 -1.02
C HIS A 94 -6.71 -7.81 -1.82
N GLU A 95 -6.25 -8.20 -3.02
CA GLU A 95 -5.54 -7.29 -3.92
C GLU A 95 -6.45 -6.18 -4.43
N ILE A 96 -6.16 -4.94 -4.03
CA ILE A 96 -6.77 -3.75 -4.64
C ILE A 96 -5.87 -3.35 -5.82
N LYS A 97 -6.31 -3.55 -7.07
CA LYS A 97 -5.48 -3.24 -8.25
C LYS A 97 -5.24 -1.74 -8.41
N LEU A 98 -4.08 -1.37 -8.94
CA LEU A 98 -3.79 0.01 -9.31
C LEU A 98 -4.56 0.39 -10.58
N GLY A 99 -4.98 1.65 -10.67
CA GLY A 99 -5.61 2.17 -11.87
C GLY A 99 -4.65 2.13 -13.06
N LYS A 100 -5.06 1.47 -14.15
CA LYS A 100 -4.34 1.46 -15.43
C LYS A 100 -5.05 2.34 -16.45
N LYS A 101 -4.28 2.92 -17.38
CA LYS A 101 -4.87 3.61 -18.53
C LYS A 101 -5.57 2.59 -19.45
N SER A 102 -6.50 3.07 -20.28
CA SER A 102 -7.14 2.21 -21.29
C SER A 102 -6.11 1.73 -22.32
N PHE A 103 -6.44 0.69 -23.08
CA PHE A 103 -5.57 0.16 -24.13
C PHE A 103 -5.07 1.25 -25.10
N PHE A 104 -5.96 2.16 -25.51
CA PHE A 104 -5.64 3.31 -26.35
C PHE A 104 -5.00 4.48 -25.60
N GLY A 105 -4.55 4.30 -24.36
CA GLY A 105 -3.90 5.34 -23.56
C GLY A 105 -4.87 6.15 -22.69
N GLY A 106 -4.41 7.33 -22.26
CA GLY A 106 -5.21 8.27 -21.46
C GLY A 106 -6.17 9.10 -22.33
N GLU A 107 -7.16 9.72 -21.69
CA GLU A 107 -8.21 10.51 -22.34
C GLU A 107 -7.68 11.49 -23.41
N ARG A 108 -6.68 12.31 -23.06
CA ARG A 108 -6.10 13.32 -23.96
C ARG A 108 -5.46 12.74 -25.22
N LYS A 109 -4.77 11.59 -25.11
CA LYS A 109 -4.04 10.96 -26.23
C LYS A 109 -4.88 9.92 -26.98
N ARG A 110 -6.09 9.61 -26.50
CA ARG A 110 -6.91 8.51 -27.02
C ARG A 110 -7.26 8.69 -28.50
N LYS A 111 -7.60 9.91 -28.93
CA LYS A 111 -7.96 10.17 -30.34
C LYS A 111 -6.77 9.91 -31.29
N GLU A 112 -5.58 10.36 -30.89
CA GLU A 112 -4.34 10.22 -31.63
C GLU A 112 -3.94 8.74 -31.77
N THR A 113 -3.89 8.00 -30.66
CA THR A 113 -3.52 6.57 -30.65
C THR A 113 -4.50 5.73 -31.45
N ILE A 114 -5.81 5.98 -31.35
CA ILE A 114 -6.82 5.30 -32.17
C ILE A 114 -6.61 5.60 -33.67
N ALA A 115 -6.34 6.85 -34.03
CA ALA A 115 -6.13 7.22 -35.43
C ALA A 115 -4.90 6.52 -36.01
N LYS A 116 -3.79 6.50 -35.26
CA LYS A 116 -2.56 5.80 -35.64
C LYS A 116 -2.79 4.29 -35.81
N TRP A 117 -3.41 3.65 -34.81
CA TRP A 117 -3.71 2.21 -34.87
C TRP A 117 -4.59 1.86 -36.07
N ARG A 118 -5.62 2.66 -36.37
CA ARG A 118 -6.48 2.46 -37.55
C ARG A 118 -5.75 2.68 -38.88
N ALA A 119 -4.73 3.52 -38.92
CA ALA A 119 -3.91 3.71 -40.13
C ALA A 119 -3.00 2.50 -40.35
N GLU A 120 -2.37 1.98 -39.29
CA GLU A 120 -1.55 0.76 -39.34
C GLU A 120 -2.37 -0.45 -39.82
N GLN A 121 -3.59 -0.62 -39.32
CA GLN A 121 -4.50 -1.71 -39.75
C GLN A 121 -4.92 -1.59 -41.23
N ARG A 122 -4.99 -0.36 -41.77
CA ARG A 122 -5.27 -0.13 -43.19
C ARG A 122 -4.06 -0.46 -44.06
N ASN A 123 -2.86 -0.10 -43.62
CA ASN A 123 -1.63 -0.37 -44.36
C ASN A 123 -1.21 -1.85 -44.32
N SER A 124 -1.69 -2.60 -43.32
CA SER A 124 -1.44 -4.03 -43.19
C SER A 124 -2.39 -4.91 -44.02
N LYS A 125 -3.42 -4.33 -44.62
CA LYS A 125 -4.33 -4.98 -45.58
C LYS A 125 -3.86 -4.71 -47.00
#